data_AF-S8CJ08-F1
#
_entry.id   AF-S8CJ08-F1
#
_cell.length_a   1.000
_cell.length_b   1.000
_cell.length_c   1.000
_cell.angle_alpha   90.00
_cell.angle_beta   90.00
_cell.angle_gamma   90.00
#
_symmetry.space_group_name_H-M   'P 1'
#
loop_
_entity.id
_entity.type
_entity.pdbx_description
1 polymer ?
#
loop_
_entity_poly.entity_id
_entity_poly.type
_entity_poly.pdbx_seq_one_letter_code
_entity_poly.pdbx_strand_id
1 'polypeptide(L)'
;MVATQKKAKDRSQEAVACCAPGAAGESFAVVSRQSVSADAAGDWSVNSAPSDDQKNKKSASTRPDSSPGAASIQILPRAQSKHPLDLLSAAEISVAVRTVRAAGATPEVRDSMRFIEVVLLEPEKNVVALADAYFFPPFQPSLLPRTRGGPVIPSKLPARRARLVVYNKKSNETSVWIVELSEVHATTRGGHHRGKVISSTVVPDVQPPMDAVEYAECEAVVKEFPPFIEAMKKRGVDDMDMVMVDPWCVGYHSEADSPSRRLAKPLVFCRTESDSPLENGYARPVEGIHVLVDMQNMVVIEFEDRKFVPLPPVDPLRNYTAGESRGGVDRSDVKPLQILQPEGPSFRIRDHYVEWQKWNFRIGFTPREGLVIHSVAYIDGSRGRRPIAHRLSFVEMVVPYGDPNDPHYRKNAFDAGEDGLGKNAHSLKKGCDCLGFIKYFDAHFTNFTGGVDTIENCVCLHEEDYGILWKHQDWRTGMAEVRRSRRLTVSFICTVANYEYGFYWHFYQAKDGKIEAEVKLTGILSLGALQPGESRKYGTTIAPGLYAPVHQHFFVARMDMSVDCKPGESHNQV
;
A
#
# COMPACT_ATOMS: atom_id res chain seq x y z
N MET A 1 -37.63 29.39 -33.10
CA MET A 1 -36.89 29.43 -34.37
C MET A 1 -35.50 30.02 -34.10
N VAL A 2 -34.47 29.20 -34.36
CA VAL A 2 -33.08 29.55 -34.73
C VAL A 2 -32.28 30.32 -33.66
N ALA A 3 -31.44 29.68 -32.82
CA ALA A 3 -30.08 29.14 -33.11
C ALA A 3 -29.07 30.28 -33.42
N THR A 4 -27.80 30.36 -33.01
CA THR A 4 -26.76 29.52 -32.34
C THR A 4 -25.54 30.48 -32.28
N GLN A 5 -24.63 30.51 -31.31
CA GLN A 5 -23.49 29.60 -31.10
C GLN A 5 -22.76 30.03 -29.83
N LYS A 6 -22.59 29.11 -28.87
CA LYS A 6 -21.69 29.23 -27.72
C LYS A 6 -20.27 28.81 -28.13
N LYS A 7 -19.28 29.68 -27.92
CA LYS A 7 -17.85 29.32 -27.96
C LYS A 7 -17.49 28.55 -26.69
N ALA A 8 -17.11 27.29 -26.85
CA ALA A 8 -16.46 26.49 -25.82
C ALA A 8 -15.06 27.08 -25.55
N LYS A 9 -14.75 27.34 -24.28
CA LYS A 9 -13.41 27.71 -23.82
C LYS A 9 -12.86 26.48 -23.09
N ASP A 10 -11.97 25.78 -23.78
CA ASP A 10 -11.17 24.69 -23.27
C ASP A 10 -10.30 25.23 -22.12
N ARG A 11 -10.47 24.70 -20.90
CA ARG A 11 -9.62 25.00 -19.75
C ARG A 11 -8.83 23.73 -19.46
N SER A 12 -7.65 23.64 -20.07
CA SER A 12 -6.61 22.71 -19.66
C SER A 12 -6.19 23.05 -18.22
N GLN A 13 -6.35 22.08 -17.32
CA GLN A 13 -5.76 22.10 -16.00
C GLN A 13 -4.23 22.06 -16.13
N GLU A 14 -3.56 23.16 -15.80
CA GLU A 14 -2.13 23.13 -15.51
C GLU A 14 -1.95 22.62 -14.08
N ALA A 15 -1.43 21.40 -13.95
CA ALA A 15 -0.93 20.88 -12.70
C ALA A 15 0.27 21.72 -12.26
N VAL A 16 0.19 22.32 -11.08
CA VAL A 16 1.34 22.99 -10.45
C VAL A 16 2.39 21.93 -10.13
N ALA A 17 3.46 21.91 -10.92
CA ALA A 17 4.61 21.06 -10.69
C ALA A 17 5.41 21.59 -9.49
N CYS A 18 5.57 20.77 -8.45
CA CYS A 18 6.68 20.97 -7.52
C CYS A 18 7.99 20.84 -8.32
N CYS A 19 8.79 21.90 -8.32
CA CYS A 19 10.09 22.04 -8.97
C CYS A 19 10.05 22.39 -10.47
N ALA A 20 9.92 23.69 -10.77
CA ALA A 20 10.38 24.26 -12.03
C ALA A 20 11.74 24.95 -11.82
N PRO A 21 12.76 24.73 -12.67
CA PRO A 21 13.99 25.51 -12.64
C PRO A 21 13.76 26.87 -13.32
N GLY A 22 14.23 27.94 -12.68
CA GLY A 22 14.18 29.30 -13.20
C GLY A 22 14.89 29.42 -14.56
N ALA A 23 14.25 30.15 -15.47
CA ALA A 23 14.73 30.38 -16.83
C ALA A 23 15.97 31.28 -16.86
N ALA A 24 17.01 30.80 -17.55
CA ALA A 24 17.99 31.63 -18.25
C ALA A 24 18.16 31.02 -19.64
N GLY A 25 17.90 31.82 -20.67
CA GLY A 25 17.76 31.36 -22.06
C GLY A 25 19.09 31.00 -22.70
N GLU A 26 19.05 29.98 -23.56
CA GLU A 26 19.78 29.95 -24.83
C GLU A 26 19.15 28.90 -25.75
N SER A 27 19.08 29.27 -27.03
CA SER A 27 18.29 28.65 -28.11
C SER A 27 18.86 27.33 -28.60
N PHE A 28 18.04 26.27 -28.73
CA PHE A 28 18.25 25.20 -29.72
C PHE A 28 16.95 24.59 -30.23
N ALA A 29 17.03 24.12 -31.48
CA ALA A 29 15.96 23.93 -32.45
C ALA A 29 14.88 22.88 -32.14
N VAL A 30 13.68 23.15 -32.65
CA VAL A 30 12.50 22.29 -32.68
C VAL A 30 12.74 21.10 -33.62
N VAL A 31 12.64 19.86 -33.11
CA VAL A 31 12.40 18.67 -33.93
C VAL A 31 11.26 17.84 -33.34
N SER A 32 10.29 17.55 -34.22
CA SER A 32 9.02 16.86 -34.03
C SER A 32 9.11 15.49 -33.35
N ARG A 33 8.16 15.21 -32.44
CA ARG A 33 7.88 13.89 -31.86
C ARG A 33 7.36 12.92 -32.92
N GLN A 34 7.97 11.74 -33.04
CA GLN A 34 7.33 10.54 -33.56
C GLN A 34 7.60 9.37 -32.61
N SER A 35 6.50 8.76 -32.16
CA SER A 35 6.41 7.52 -31.41
C SER A 35 6.78 6.34 -32.30
N VAL A 36 7.78 5.55 -31.92
CA VAL A 36 8.00 4.22 -32.51
C VAL A 36 8.34 3.23 -31.40
N SER A 37 7.37 2.35 -31.16
CA SER A 37 7.50 1.05 -30.48
C SER A 37 8.41 0.11 -31.28
N ALA A 38 9.35 -0.57 -30.64
CA ALA A 38 10.11 -1.65 -31.27
C ALA A 38 10.44 -2.76 -30.26
N ASP A 39 9.77 -3.90 -30.44
CA ASP A 39 10.28 -5.22 -30.09
C ASP A 39 11.58 -5.49 -30.86
N ALA A 40 12.63 -5.96 -30.18
CA ALA A 40 13.73 -6.64 -30.85
C ALA A 40 14.48 -7.56 -29.86
N ALA A 41 14.23 -8.86 -30.00
CA ALA A 41 15.18 -9.91 -29.64
C ALA A 41 16.42 -9.79 -30.55
N GLY A 42 17.61 -9.92 -29.97
CA GLY A 42 18.86 -9.88 -30.72
C GLY A 42 20.00 -10.50 -29.92
N ASP A 43 20.33 -11.74 -30.29
CA ASP A 43 21.48 -12.53 -29.84
C ASP A 43 22.81 -11.77 -29.99
N TRP A 44 23.64 -11.82 -28.94
CA TRP A 44 25.02 -11.36 -28.97
C TRP A 44 25.93 -12.56 -29.22
N SER A 45 26.35 -12.76 -30.48
CA SER A 45 27.43 -13.67 -30.84
C SER A 45 28.70 -12.88 -31.16
N VAL A 46 29.78 -13.25 -30.48
CA VAL A 46 31.11 -12.63 -30.53
C VAL A 46 31.84 -13.08 -31.80
N ASN A 47 32.27 -12.11 -32.61
CA ASN A 47 33.16 -12.32 -33.75
C ASN A 47 34.60 -12.57 -33.27
N SER A 48 35.17 -13.71 -33.65
CA SER A 48 36.63 -13.89 -33.79
C SER A 48 36.92 -14.36 -35.22
N ALA A 49 37.70 -13.56 -35.94
CA ALA A 49 38.17 -13.85 -37.29
C ALA A 49 39.43 -14.76 -37.27
N PRO A 50 39.77 -15.44 -38.39
CA PRO A 50 40.46 -16.71 -38.39
C PRO A 50 41.96 -16.61 -38.70
N SER A 51 42.71 -17.66 -38.34
CA SER A 51 44.01 -17.97 -38.94
C SER A 51 43.99 -19.41 -39.49
N ASP A 52 44.15 -19.51 -40.81
CA ASP A 52 44.45 -20.75 -41.53
C ASP A 52 45.85 -21.27 -41.18
N ASP A 53 46.03 -22.59 -40.96
CA ASP A 53 46.78 -23.43 -41.90
C ASP A 53 46.81 -24.94 -41.51
N GLN A 54 46.39 -25.76 -42.48
CA GLN A 54 46.98 -27.02 -42.94
C GLN A 54 47.09 -28.31 -42.09
N LYS A 55 46.47 -29.35 -42.70
CA LYS A 55 46.97 -30.71 -43.02
C LYS A 55 46.69 -31.89 -42.06
N ASN A 56 45.69 -32.67 -42.49
CA ASN A 56 45.74 -34.12 -42.79
C ASN A 56 46.58 -35.04 -41.87
N LYS A 57 45.90 -35.94 -41.14
CA LYS A 57 46.15 -37.40 -41.21
C LYS A 57 45.03 -38.21 -40.57
N LYS A 58 44.47 -39.14 -41.34
CA LYS A 58 43.60 -40.23 -40.89
C LYS A 58 44.46 -41.30 -40.19
N SER A 59 44.02 -41.79 -39.03
CA SER A 59 44.31 -43.16 -38.59
C SER A 59 43.15 -43.67 -37.72
N ALA A 60 42.53 -44.75 -38.16
CA ALA A 60 41.51 -45.48 -37.43
C ALA A 60 42.15 -46.39 -36.37
N SER A 61 41.58 -46.43 -35.16
CA SER A 61 41.76 -47.53 -34.22
C SER A 61 40.62 -47.54 -33.19
N THR A 62 39.74 -48.53 -33.33
CA THR A 62 39.07 -49.34 -32.29
C THR A 62 38.77 -48.74 -30.90
N ARG A 63 37.46 -48.64 -30.60
CA ARG A 63 36.84 -48.77 -29.25
C ARG A 63 37.16 -50.16 -28.65
N PRO A 64 37.15 -50.37 -27.30
CA PRO A 64 36.04 -49.99 -26.41
C PRO A 64 36.44 -49.49 -25.01
N ASP A 65 35.62 -48.62 -24.42
CA ASP A 65 34.82 -49.00 -23.25
C ASP A 65 33.96 -47.85 -22.71
N SER A 66 32.80 -48.27 -22.24
CA SER A 66 31.71 -47.50 -21.68
C SER A 66 32.05 -46.81 -20.36
N SER A 67 31.62 -45.55 -20.22
CA SER A 67 31.24 -44.97 -18.93
C SER A 67 30.13 -43.94 -19.16
N PRO A 68 29.14 -43.86 -18.26
CA PRO A 68 27.79 -43.42 -18.59
C PRO A 68 27.70 -41.89 -18.65
N GLY A 69 26.87 -41.44 -19.60
CA GLY A 69 26.65 -40.04 -19.90
C GLY A 69 26.21 -39.22 -18.69
N ALA A 70 26.74 -38.00 -18.62
CA ALA A 70 26.15 -36.92 -17.86
C ALA A 70 24.66 -36.85 -18.23
N ALA A 71 23.81 -37.18 -17.26
CA ALA A 71 22.38 -37.01 -17.41
C ALA A 71 22.12 -35.52 -17.66
N SER A 72 21.77 -35.19 -18.91
CA SER A 72 21.21 -33.91 -19.26
C SER A 72 20.04 -33.64 -18.31
N ILE A 73 20.16 -32.61 -17.48
CA ILE A 73 19.07 -32.16 -16.61
C ILE A 73 17.93 -31.76 -17.55
N GLN A 74 16.90 -32.62 -17.64
CA GLN A 74 15.69 -32.28 -18.37
C GLN A 74 15.01 -31.12 -17.63
N ILE A 75 15.13 -29.92 -18.18
CA ILE A 75 14.37 -28.75 -17.73
C ILE A 75 12.93 -28.98 -18.20
N LEU A 76 12.11 -29.57 -17.34
CA LEU A 76 10.67 -29.65 -17.55
C LEU A 76 10.11 -28.21 -17.64
N PRO A 77 9.31 -27.89 -18.68
CA PRO A 77 8.67 -26.58 -18.78
C PRO A 77 7.81 -26.32 -17.55
N ARG A 78 7.91 -25.11 -16.98
CA ARG A 78 7.15 -24.74 -15.80
C ARG A 78 5.65 -24.79 -16.11
N ALA A 79 4.91 -25.69 -15.46
CA ALA A 79 3.46 -25.84 -15.63
C ALA A 79 2.67 -24.64 -15.07
N GLN A 80 3.29 -23.81 -14.23
CA GLN A 80 2.72 -22.60 -13.68
C GLN A 80 3.67 -21.42 -13.86
N SER A 81 3.13 -20.30 -14.34
CA SER A 81 3.86 -19.06 -14.58
C SER A 81 3.89 -18.12 -13.37
N LYS A 82 2.95 -18.26 -12.43
CA LYS A 82 2.78 -17.36 -11.27
C LYS A 82 2.98 -18.10 -9.95
N HIS A 83 3.56 -17.40 -8.99
CA HIS A 83 3.67 -17.87 -7.62
C HIS A 83 2.30 -17.76 -6.90
N PRO A 84 1.96 -18.69 -6.00
CA PRO A 84 0.69 -18.62 -5.25
C PRO A 84 0.52 -17.36 -4.40
N LEU A 85 1.62 -16.73 -3.98
CA LEU A 85 1.64 -15.47 -3.21
C LEU A 85 1.71 -14.20 -4.07
N ASP A 86 1.77 -14.31 -5.40
CA ASP A 86 1.73 -13.10 -6.23
C ASP A 86 0.38 -12.40 -6.04
N LEU A 87 0.36 -11.06 -6.08
CA LEU A 87 -0.87 -10.27 -5.90
C LEU A 87 -1.96 -10.67 -6.90
N LEU A 88 -3.23 -10.45 -6.53
CA LEU A 88 -4.32 -10.62 -7.48
C LEU A 88 -4.16 -9.60 -8.61
N SER A 89 -4.19 -10.09 -9.85
CA SER A 89 -4.26 -9.21 -11.02
C SER A 89 -5.62 -8.52 -11.13
N ALA A 90 -5.68 -7.39 -11.82
CA ALA A 90 -6.94 -6.69 -12.12
C ALA A 90 -8.01 -7.62 -12.74
N ALA A 91 -7.59 -8.56 -13.60
CA ALA A 91 -8.47 -9.55 -14.20
C ALA A 91 -9.03 -10.55 -13.16
N GLU A 92 -8.20 -11.03 -12.23
CA GLU A 92 -8.61 -11.91 -11.14
C GLU A 92 -9.59 -11.22 -10.19
N ILE A 93 -9.34 -9.95 -9.84
CA ILE A 93 -10.27 -9.13 -9.01
C ILE A 93 -11.61 -8.99 -9.72
N SER A 94 -11.60 -8.59 -11.00
CA SER A 94 -12.83 -8.44 -11.80
C SER A 94 -13.64 -9.73 -11.87
N VAL A 95 -12.97 -10.87 -11.99
CA VAL A 95 -13.63 -12.19 -12.02
C VAL A 95 -14.22 -12.54 -10.66
N ALA A 96 -13.48 -12.31 -9.58
CA ALA A 96 -13.95 -12.56 -8.22
C ALA A 96 -15.21 -11.75 -7.91
N VAL A 97 -15.20 -10.44 -8.20
CA VAL A 97 -16.35 -9.54 -8.05
C VAL A 97 -17.54 -10.04 -8.87
N ARG A 98 -17.33 -10.30 -10.18
CA ARG A 98 -18.40 -10.75 -11.07
C ARG A 98 -19.01 -12.07 -10.60
N THR A 99 -18.19 -13.00 -10.11
CA THR A 99 -18.65 -14.29 -9.59
C THR A 99 -19.53 -14.11 -8.35
N VAL A 100 -19.12 -13.26 -7.39
CA VAL A 100 -19.94 -12.99 -6.19
C VAL A 100 -21.21 -12.23 -6.54
N ARG A 101 -21.12 -11.19 -7.38
CA ARG A 101 -22.29 -10.43 -7.85
C ARG A 101 -23.29 -11.33 -8.58
N ALA A 102 -22.82 -12.27 -9.41
CA ALA A 102 -23.71 -13.22 -10.10
C ALA A 102 -24.39 -14.21 -9.15
N ALA A 103 -23.78 -14.51 -7.99
CA ALA A 103 -24.34 -15.39 -6.98
C ALA A 103 -25.46 -14.74 -6.15
N GLY A 104 -25.64 -13.41 -6.22
CA GLY A 104 -26.76 -12.72 -5.57
C GLY A 104 -28.11 -13.23 -6.07
N ALA A 105 -29.04 -13.47 -5.14
CA ALA A 105 -30.32 -14.12 -5.43
C ALA A 105 -31.25 -13.28 -6.32
N THR A 106 -31.29 -11.97 -6.13
CA THR A 106 -32.15 -11.04 -6.88
C THR A 106 -31.35 -9.85 -7.42
N PRO A 107 -31.79 -9.17 -8.49
CA PRO A 107 -31.12 -7.97 -9.00
C PRO A 107 -30.88 -6.90 -7.93
N GLU A 108 -31.86 -6.69 -7.04
CA GLU A 108 -31.79 -5.68 -5.98
C GLU A 108 -30.66 -6.00 -4.98
N VAL A 109 -30.47 -7.28 -4.65
CA VAL A 109 -29.36 -7.72 -3.79
C VAL A 109 -28.02 -7.51 -4.49
N ARG A 110 -27.96 -7.76 -5.80
CA ARG A 110 -26.73 -7.57 -6.59
C ARG A 110 -26.35 -6.10 -6.66
N ASP A 111 -27.32 -5.21 -6.80
CA ASP A 111 -27.10 -3.78 -6.91
C ASP A 111 -26.78 -3.13 -5.55
N SER A 112 -27.20 -3.74 -4.44
CA SER A 112 -26.88 -3.29 -3.09
C SER A 112 -25.54 -3.82 -2.55
N MET A 113 -24.90 -4.78 -3.23
CA MET A 113 -23.56 -5.26 -2.87
C MET A 113 -22.52 -4.16 -3.03
N ARG A 114 -21.71 -3.99 -1.99
CA ARG A 114 -20.53 -3.13 -1.94
C ARG A 114 -19.32 -3.96 -1.58
N PHE A 115 -18.26 -3.80 -2.35
CA PHE A 115 -17.05 -4.61 -2.24
C PHE A 115 -16.02 -3.82 -1.43
N ILE A 116 -15.86 -4.19 -0.16
CA ILE A 116 -14.96 -3.49 0.76
C ILE A 116 -13.53 -3.95 0.54
N GLU A 117 -13.35 -5.25 0.34
CA GLU A 117 -12.05 -5.88 0.17
C GLU A 117 -12.15 -7.02 -0.84
N VAL A 118 -11.17 -7.13 -1.74
CA VAL A 118 -10.93 -8.31 -2.59
C VAL A 118 -9.44 -8.59 -2.57
N VAL A 119 -9.03 -9.61 -1.85
CA VAL A 119 -7.62 -9.95 -1.63
C VAL A 119 -7.35 -11.41 -1.95
N LEU A 120 -6.08 -11.74 -2.21
CA LEU A 120 -5.63 -13.11 -2.28
C LEU A 120 -5.91 -13.77 -0.92
N LEU A 121 -6.60 -14.91 -0.92
CA LEU A 121 -6.60 -15.80 0.23
C LEU A 121 -5.23 -16.48 0.27
N GLU A 122 -4.40 -16.07 1.22
CA GLU A 122 -3.05 -16.61 1.38
C GLU A 122 -3.09 -18.15 1.44
N PRO A 123 -2.30 -18.85 0.60
CA PRO A 123 -2.25 -20.30 0.61
C PRO A 123 -1.68 -20.85 1.92
N GLU A 124 -2.05 -22.09 2.24
CA GLU A 124 -1.47 -22.84 3.36
C GLU A 124 0.08 -22.84 3.31
N LYS A 125 0.73 -22.80 4.49
CA LYS A 125 2.20 -22.68 4.59
C LYS A 125 2.94 -23.79 3.83
N ASN A 126 2.40 -25.00 3.79
CA ASN A 126 2.97 -26.13 3.04
C ASN A 126 2.92 -25.93 1.52
N VAL A 127 1.86 -25.30 1.01
CA VAL A 127 1.72 -24.92 -0.41
C VAL A 127 2.74 -23.85 -0.77
N VAL A 128 2.90 -22.84 0.10
CA VAL A 128 3.93 -21.80 -0.08
C VAL A 128 5.32 -22.41 -0.07
N ALA A 129 5.65 -23.30 0.88
CA ALA A 129 6.95 -23.95 0.94
C ALA A 129 7.25 -24.78 -0.33
N LEU A 130 6.24 -25.47 -0.86
CA LEU A 130 6.35 -26.21 -2.11
C LEU A 130 6.57 -25.27 -3.31
N ALA A 131 5.83 -24.17 -3.36
CA ALA A 131 5.98 -23.17 -4.41
C ALA A 131 7.36 -22.49 -4.35
N ASP A 132 7.82 -22.09 -3.17
CA ASP A 132 9.16 -21.60 -2.94
C ASP A 132 10.20 -22.57 -3.52
N ALA A 133 10.13 -23.87 -3.16
CA ALA A 133 11.02 -24.90 -3.71
C ALA A 133 10.92 -25.06 -5.24
N TYR A 134 9.75 -24.81 -5.83
CA TYR A 134 9.51 -24.86 -7.27
C TYR A 134 10.14 -23.67 -8.01
N PHE A 135 10.03 -22.47 -7.45
CA PHE A 135 10.47 -21.24 -8.09
C PHE A 135 11.96 -20.92 -7.85
N PHE A 136 12.61 -21.53 -6.83
CA PHE A 136 14.03 -21.36 -6.52
C PHE A 136 14.97 -22.35 -7.23
N PRO A 137 16.04 -21.87 -7.91
CA PRO A 137 17.10 -22.72 -8.46
C PRO A 137 18.12 -23.21 -7.40
N PRO A 138 18.77 -24.38 -7.60
CA PRO A 138 18.46 -25.37 -8.62
C PRO A 138 17.19 -26.14 -8.25
N PHE A 139 16.16 -26.02 -9.08
CA PHE A 139 14.95 -26.81 -8.98
C PHE A 139 15.32 -28.27 -9.23
N GLN A 140 15.24 -29.12 -8.20
CA GLN A 140 15.45 -30.55 -8.32
C GLN A 140 14.24 -31.30 -7.77
N PRO A 141 13.26 -31.66 -8.63
CA PRO A 141 12.14 -32.51 -8.24
C PRO A 141 12.56 -33.82 -7.57
N SER A 142 13.78 -34.29 -7.86
CA SER A 142 14.38 -35.52 -7.32
C SER A 142 14.86 -35.42 -5.87
N LEU A 143 15.01 -34.21 -5.31
CA LEU A 143 15.36 -34.00 -3.89
C LEU A 143 14.14 -34.06 -2.96
N LEU A 144 12.95 -34.24 -3.52
CA LEU A 144 11.71 -34.38 -2.76
C LEU A 144 11.56 -35.85 -2.32
N PRO A 145 11.52 -36.16 -1.01
CA PRO A 145 11.48 -37.54 -0.55
C PRO A 145 10.21 -38.26 -1.05
N ARG A 146 10.38 -39.26 -1.91
CA ARG A 146 9.34 -40.26 -2.20
C ARG A 146 9.27 -41.26 -1.03
N THR A 147 8.91 -40.80 0.16
CA THR A 147 8.65 -41.71 1.28
C THR A 147 7.26 -42.32 1.12
N ARG A 148 7.15 -43.65 1.25
CA ARG A 148 5.85 -44.32 1.44
C ARG A 148 5.25 -43.76 2.74
N GLY A 149 4.28 -42.84 2.61
CA GLY A 149 3.65 -42.14 3.74
C GLY A 149 4.06 -40.69 3.95
N GLY A 150 4.93 -40.11 3.10
CA GLY A 150 5.22 -38.66 3.11
C GLY A 150 4.12 -37.85 2.42
N PRO A 151 4.06 -36.52 2.63
CA PRO A 151 3.10 -35.66 1.96
C PRO A 151 3.20 -35.84 0.44
N VAL A 152 2.10 -36.21 -0.21
CA VAL A 152 1.99 -36.33 -1.66
C VAL A 152 2.19 -34.94 -2.24
N ILE A 153 3.34 -34.70 -2.87
CA ILE A 153 3.65 -33.42 -3.49
C ILE A 153 2.85 -33.32 -4.79
N PRO A 154 1.85 -32.42 -4.88
CA PRO A 154 1.05 -32.29 -6.08
C PRO A 154 1.94 -31.81 -7.23
N SER A 155 1.81 -32.43 -8.41
CA SER A 155 2.45 -31.96 -9.64
C SER A 155 1.93 -30.60 -10.13
N LYS A 156 0.90 -30.06 -9.47
CA LYS A 156 0.23 -28.80 -9.76
C LYS A 156 -0.10 -28.08 -8.45
N LEU A 157 0.33 -26.83 -8.27
CA LEU A 157 -0.07 -26.02 -7.11
C LEU A 157 -1.59 -25.79 -7.14
N PRO A 158 -2.27 -25.67 -5.98
CA PRO A 158 -3.71 -25.43 -5.92
C PRO A 158 -4.12 -24.16 -6.65
N ALA A 159 -5.38 -24.09 -7.04
CA ALA A 159 -5.95 -22.90 -7.63
C ALA A 159 -5.88 -21.72 -6.64
N ARG A 160 -5.59 -20.53 -7.16
CA ARG A 160 -5.59 -19.29 -6.38
C ARG A 160 -7.02 -19.01 -5.91
N ARG A 161 -7.15 -18.49 -4.70
CA ARG A 161 -8.46 -18.13 -4.13
C ARG A 161 -8.46 -16.66 -3.76
N ALA A 162 -9.55 -15.97 -4.02
CA ALA A 162 -9.80 -14.63 -3.55
C ALA A 162 -10.72 -14.69 -2.33
N ARG A 163 -10.40 -13.92 -1.29
CA ARG A 163 -11.29 -13.62 -0.17
C ARG A 163 -11.89 -12.24 -0.40
N LEU A 164 -13.20 -12.13 -0.31
CA LEU A 164 -13.93 -10.88 -0.46
C LEU A 164 -14.70 -10.55 0.82
N VAL A 165 -14.67 -9.29 1.23
CA VAL A 165 -15.58 -8.73 2.23
C VAL A 165 -16.61 -7.88 1.50
N VAL A 166 -17.88 -8.27 1.63
CA VAL A 166 -19.00 -7.64 0.91
C VAL A 166 -20.01 -7.11 1.92
N TYR A 167 -20.27 -5.81 1.83
CA TYR A 167 -21.33 -5.13 2.57
C TYR A 167 -22.59 -5.02 1.72
N ASN A 168 -23.75 -5.35 2.26
CA ASN A 168 -25.02 -5.15 1.59
C ASN A 168 -25.74 -3.91 2.15
N LYS A 169 -25.73 -2.81 1.39
CA LYS A 169 -26.34 -1.53 1.83
C LYS A 169 -27.84 -1.65 2.12
N LYS A 170 -28.53 -2.63 1.54
CA LYS A 170 -29.98 -2.82 1.75
C LYS A 170 -30.30 -3.61 3.03
N SER A 171 -29.58 -4.70 3.29
CA SER A 171 -29.80 -5.54 4.48
C SER A 171 -28.95 -5.15 5.70
N ASN A 172 -27.98 -4.25 5.52
CA ASN A 172 -26.93 -3.93 6.50
C ASN A 172 -26.04 -5.13 6.87
N GLU A 173 -26.01 -6.18 6.05
CA GLU A 173 -25.26 -7.39 6.34
C GLU A 173 -23.84 -7.32 5.77
N THR A 174 -22.89 -7.83 6.54
CA THR A 174 -21.52 -8.06 6.10
C THR A 174 -21.30 -9.54 5.86
N SER A 175 -20.69 -9.88 4.74
CA SER A 175 -20.44 -11.26 4.36
C SER A 175 -19.02 -11.47 3.84
N VAL A 176 -18.46 -12.64 4.14
CA VAL A 176 -17.15 -13.09 3.65
C VAL A 176 -17.36 -14.17 2.61
N TRP A 177 -16.76 -13.97 1.45
CA TRP A 177 -16.84 -14.87 0.31
C TRP A 177 -15.47 -15.41 -0.05
N ILE A 178 -15.39 -16.69 -0.37
CA ILE A 178 -14.19 -17.30 -0.94
C ILE A 178 -14.50 -17.73 -2.37
N VAL A 179 -13.74 -17.21 -3.34
CA VAL A 179 -13.85 -17.53 -4.75
C VAL A 179 -12.58 -18.22 -5.22
N GLU A 180 -12.71 -19.43 -5.77
CA GLU A 180 -11.62 -20.09 -6.47
C GLU A 180 -11.48 -19.56 -7.89
N LEU A 181 -10.26 -19.18 -8.26
CA LEU A 181 -9.91 -18.58 -9.53
C LEU A 181 -9.22 -19.62 -10.41
N SER A 182 -9.75 -19.84 -11.60
CA SER A 182 -9.19 -20.76 -12.59
C SER A 182 -8.76 -20.00 -13.85
N GLU A 183 -7.49 -20.17 -14.23
CA GLU A 183 -6.97 -19.70 -15.51
C GLU A 183 -7.35 -20.71 -16.61
N VAL A 184 -8.17 -20.28 -17.58
CA VAL A 184 -8.41 -21.07 -18.78
C VAL A 184 -7.21 -20.85 -19.70
N HIS A 185 -6.43 -21.91 -19.95
CA HIS A 185 -5.17 -21.83 -20.70
C HIS A 185 -5.34 -21.16 -22.05
N ALA A 186 -4.58 -20.08 -22.27
CA ALA A 186 -4.44 -19.40 -23.53
C ALA A 186 -3.57 -20.23 -24.48
N THR A 187 -4.15 -21.19 -25.19
CA THR A 187 -3.51 -21.76 -26.40
C THR A 187 -4.31 -21.56 -27.66
N THR A 188 -5.58 -21.14 -27.58
CA THR A 188 -6.34 -20.65 -28.74
C THR A 188 -7.39 -19.63 -28.29
N ARG A 189 -7.10 -18.33 -28.53
CA ARG A 189 -7.97 -17.15 -28.32
C ARG A 189 -8.33 -16.83 -26.85
N GLY A 190 -7.59 -15.87 -26.26
CA GLY A 190 -8.04 -15.03 -25.15
C GLY A 190 -8.69 -15.76 -23.97
N GLY A 191 -7.94 -16.59 -23.26
CA GLY A 191 -8.44 -17.39 -22.14
C GLY A 191 -9.17 -16.53 -21.10
N HIS A 192 -10.48 -16.75 -20.95
CA HIS A 192 -11.28 -16.07 -19.93
C HIS A 192 -11.00 -16.68 -18.55
N HIS A 193 -10.57 -15.87 -17.59
CA HIS A 193 -10.57 -16.25 -16.17
C HIS A 193 -11.99 -16.66 -15.73
N ARG A 194 -12.12 -17.78 -15.01
CA ARG A 194 -13.39 -18.27 -14.44
C ARG A 194 -13.29 -18.35 -12.93
N GLY A 195 -14.32 -17.86 -12.24
CA GLY A 195 -14.43 -17.92 -10.78
C GLY A 195 -15.53 -18.88 -10.34
N LYS A 196 -15.30 -19.61 -9.24
CA LYS A 196 -16.28 -20.47 -8.58
C LYS A 196 -16.39 -20.08 -7.11
N VAL A 197 -17.60 -19.80 -6.62
CA VAL A 197 -17.83 -19.59 -5.19
C VAL A 197 -17.58 -20.91 -4.46
N ILE A 198 -16.69 -20.88 -3.46
CA ILE A 198 -16.38 -22.01 -2.58
C ILE A 198 -17.18 -21.90 -1.28
N SER A 199 -17.25 -20.70 -0.72
CA SER A 199 -18.05 -20.43 0.47
C SER A 199 -18.56 -18.99 0.48
N SER A 200 -19.67 -18.79 1.19
CA SER A 200 -20.28 -17.51 1.51
C SER A 200 -20.80 -17.58 2.93
N THR A 201 -20.37 -16.67 3.80
CA THR A 201 -20.75 -16.66 5.21
C THR A 201 -21.10 -15.23 5.62
N VAL A 202 -22.32 -15.02 6.10
CA VAL A 202 -22.70 -13.76 6.76
C VAL A 202 -22.04 -13.73 8.13
N VAL A 203 -21.41 -12.62 8.46
CA VAL A 203 -20.78 -12.40 9.76
C VAL A 203 -21.73 -11.50 10.57
N PRO A 204 -22.35 -12.01 11.65
CA PRO A 204 -23.24 -11.21 12.48
C PRO A 204 -22.44 -10.18 13.29
N ASP A 205 -23.13 -9.11 13.72
CA ASP A 205 -22.61 -8.13 14.68
C ASP A 205 -21.28 -7.47 14.29
N VAL A 206 -21.08 -7.20 12.99
CA VAL A 206 -19.90 -6.50 12.48
C VAL A 206 -20.25 -5.45 11.43
N GLN A 207 -19.44 -4.40 11.39
CA GLN A 207 -19.42 -3.41 10.31
C GLN A 207 -18.04 -3.43 9.64
N PRO A 208 -17.97 -3.35 8.31
CA PRO A 208 -16.71 -3.24 7.61
C PRO A 208 -16.23 -1.77 7.56
N PRO A 209 -14.94 -1.54 7.21
CA PRO A 209 -14.38 -0.22 6.98
C PRO A 209 -15.31 0.73 6.20
N MET A 210 -15.21 2.03 6.49
CA MET A 210 -15.89 3.05 5.69
C MET A 210 -15.17 3.26 4.35
N ASP A 211 -15.93 3.46 3.28
CA ASP A 211 -15.39 3.73 1.95
C ASP A 211 -15.31 5.23 1.66
N ALA A 212 -14.37 5.67 0.82
CA ALA A 212 -14.26 7.07 0.41
C ALA A 212 -15.55 7.63 -0.22
N VAL A 213 -16.34 6.79 -0.90
CA VAL A 213 -17.67 7.18 -1.41
C VAL A 213 -18.61 7.50 -0.25
N GLU A 214 -18.58 6.71 0.81
CA GLU A 214 -19.40 6.96 2.01
C GLU A 214 -18.92 8.20 2.75
N TYR A 215 -17.62 8.48 2.74
CA TYR A 215 -17.07 9.72 3.29
C TYR A 215 -17.69 10.95 2.60
N ALA A 216 -17.66 10.97 1.26
CA ALA A 216 -18.21 12.05 0.46
C ALA A 216 -19.75 12.18 0.61
N GLU A 217 -20.48 11.05 0.63
CA GLU A 217 -21.93 11.03 0.85
C GLU A 217 -22.29 11.58 2.25
N CYS A 218 -21.52 11.21 3.28
CA CYS A 218 -21.72 11.70 4.65
C CYS A 218 -21.49 13.21 4.75
N GLU A 219 -20.39 13.71 4.17
CA GLU A 219 -20.09 15.14 4.13
C GLU A 219 -21.24 15.92 3.47
N ALA A 220 -21.72 15.46 2.31
CA ALA A 220 -22.80 16.11 1.58
C ALA A 220 -24.10 16.18 2.41
N VAL A 221 -24.51 15.06 3.02
CA VAL A 221 -25.74 14.99 3.83
C VAL A 221 -25.69 15.91 5.05
N VAL A 222 -24.53 16.01 5.71
CA VAL A 222 -24.36 16.93 6.84
C VAL A 222 -24.43 18.39 6.36
N LYS A 223 -23.76 18.72 5.24
CA LYS A 223 -23.74 20.08 4.68
C LYS A 223 -25.09 20.56 4.15
N GLU A 224 -25.96 19.63 3.73
CA GLU A 224 -27.32 19.92 3.30
C GLU A 224 -28.33 20.01 4.46
N PHE A 225 -27.95 19.59 5.67
CA PHE A 225 -28.85 19.53 6.81
C PHE A 225 -29.18 20.93 7.37
N PRO A 226 -30.45 21.40 7.30
CA PRO A 226 -30.76 22.81 7.62
C PRO A 226 -30.37 23.25 9.04
N PRO A 227 -30.59 22.46 10.12
CA PRO A 227 -30.11 22.83 11.45
C PRO A 227 -28.59 22.99 11.55
N PHE A 228 -27.82 22.20 10.79
CA PHE A 228 -26.36 22.34 10.73
C PHE A 228 -25.95 23.64 10.03
N ILE A 229 -26.58 23.96 8.89
CA ILE A 229 -26.35 25.21 8.17
C ILE A 229 -26.58 26.41 9.10
N GLU A 230 -27.67 26.41 9.87
CA GLU A 230 -27.95 27.50 10.82
C GLU A 230 -26.92 27.57 11.96
N ALA A 231 -26.40 26.44 12.44
CA ALA A 231 -25.32 26.42 13.44
C ALA A 231 -23.97 26.95 12.88
N MET A 232 -23.70 26.72 11.59
CA MET A 232 -22.52 27.25 10.90
C MET A 232 -22.65 28.75 10.64
N LYS A 233 -23.83 29.25 10.24
CA LYS A 233 -24.10 30.69 10.10
C LYS A 233 -23.89 31.45 11.42
N LYS A 234 -24.34 30.89 12.55
CA LYS A 234 -24.07 31.47 13.89
C LYS A 234 -22.57 31.66 14.16
N ARG A 235 -21.72 30.80 13.58
CA ARG A 235 -20.25 30.83 13.69
C ARG A 235 -19.59 31.68 12.60
N GLY A 236 -20.38 32.39 11.79
CA GLY A 236 -19.91 33.26 10.71
C GLY A 236 -19.49 32.52 9.45
N VAL A 237 -20.03 31.32 9.21
CA VAL A 237 -19.77 30.51 8.02
C VAL A 237 -21.05 30.40 7.21
N ASP A 238 -21.16 31.24 6.17
CA ASP A 238 -22.30 31.24 5.24
C ASP A 238 -22.08 30.34 4.01
N ASP A 239 -20.82 30.14 3.62
CA ASP A 239 -20.44 29.28 2.50
C ASP A 239 -20.11 27.87 3.00
N MET A 240 -20.98 26.92 2.67
CA MET A 240 -20.79 25.51 3.05
C MET A 240 -19.65 24.84 2.29
N ASP A 241 -19.17 25.39 1.16
CA ASP A 241 -18.01 24.85 0.45
C ASP A 241 -16.71 25.01 1.26
N MET A 242 -16.69 25.94 2.23
CA MET A 242 -15.59 26.07 3.18
C MET A 242 -15.61 25.01 4.29
N VAL A 243 -16.74 24.32 4.49
CA VAL A 243 -16.90 23.36 5.59
C VAL A 243 -16.41 21.99 5.15
N MET A 244 -15.49 21.43 5.94
CA MET A 244 -15.03 20.06 5.83
C MET A 244 -15.69 19.24 6.93
N VAL A 245 -16.22 18.07 6.56
CA VAL A 245 -16.86 17.14 7.48
C VAL A 245 -16.12 15.82 7.34
N ASP A 246 -15.33 15.47 8.34
CA ASP A 246 -14.56 14.22 8.38
C ASP A 246 -15.40 13.18 9.14
N PRO A 247 -15.95 12.15 8.47
CA PRO A 247 -16.73 11.12 9.13
C PRO A 247 -15.82 10.25 9.99
N TRP A 248 -16.09 10.23 11.30
CA TRP A 248 -15.35 9.38 12.24
C TRP A 248 -16.21 8.21 12.68
N CYS A 249 -15.57 7.05 12.84
CA CYS A 249 -16.16 5.87 13.46
C CYS A 249 -16.75 6.21 14.83
N VAL A 250 -17.85 5.54 15.19
CA VAL A 250 -18.56 5.83 16.44
C VAL A 250 -17.97 5.16 17.68
N GLY A 251 -17.09 4.17 17.49
CA GLY A 251 -16.63 3.28 18.55
C GLY A 251 -17.77 2.42 19.12
N TYR A 252 -17.57 1.85 20.31
CA TYR A 252 -18.64 1.16 21.04
C TYR A 252 -18.69 1.66 22.48
N HIS A 253 -19.62 2.56 22.78
CA HIS A 253 -19.81 3.10 24.14
C HIS A 253 -21.10 2.62 24.79
N SER A 254 -22.11 2.26 23.99
CA SER A 254 -23.38 1.71 24.44
C SER A 254 -24.05 0.90 23.32
N GLU A 255 -25.15 0.22 23.63
CA GLU A 255 -25.97 -0.47 22.62
C GLU A 255 -26.49 0.45 21.50
N ALA A 256 -26.53 1.77 21.71
CA ALA A 256 -26.90 2.72 20.66
C ALA A 256 -25.86 2.78 19.51
N ASP A 257 -24.60 2.42 19.81
CA ASP A 257 -23.48 2.31 18.86
C ASP A 257 -23.33 0.87 18.32
N SER A 258 -24.32 0.01 18.54
CA SER A 258 -24.28 -1.39 18.12
C SER A 258 -23.98 -1.53 16.62
N PRO A 259 -23.17 -2.53 16.22
CA PRO A 259 -22.88 -2.82 14.81
C PRO A 259 -24.10 -3.26 14.00
N SER A 260 -25.27 -3.44 14.64
CA SER A 260 -26.56 -3.54 13.97
C SER A 260 -26.93 -2.31 13.13
N ARG A 261 -26.23 -1.19 13.34
CA ARG A 261 -26.37 0.07 12.58
C ARG A 261 -25.01 0.48 12.00
N ARG A 262 -25.02 1.11 10.83
CA ARG A 262 -23.82 1.69 10.23
C ARG A 262 -23.80 3.19 10.52
N LEU A 263 -22.99 3.61 11.48
CA LEU A 263 -23.02 4.96 12.03
C LEU A 263 -21.69 5.70 11.85
N ALA A 264 -21.76 7.01 11.70
CA ALA A 264 -20.62 7.91 11.80
C ALA A 264 -20.95 9.09 12.73
N LYS A 265 -19.94 9.57 13.48
CA LYS A 265 -20.00 10.78 14.30
C LYS A 265 -18.96 11.77 13.76
N PRO A 266 -19.28 12.58 12.74
CA PRO A 266 -18.29 13.40 12.06
C PRO A 266 -17.62 14.45 12.97
N LEU A 267 -16.41 14.84 12.60
CA LEU A 267 -15.73 16.04 13.10
C LEU A 267 -15.78 17.12 12.01
N VAL A 268 -15.93 18.38 12.43
CA VAL A 268 -16.17 19.48 11.50
C VAL A 268 -15.02 20.47 11.57
N PHE A 269 -14.53 20.88 10.41
CA PHE A 269 -13.46 21.85 10.25
C PHE A 269 -13.86 22.90 9.22
N CYS A 270 -13.19 24.05 9.23
CA CYS A 270 -13.47 25.14 8.29
C CYS A 270 -12.20 25.62 7.60
N ARG A 271 -12.30 25.73 6.29
CA ARG A 271 -11.39 26.54 5.47
C ARG A 271 -11.73 28.03 5.62
N THR A 272 -10.94 28.86 4.98
CA THR A 272 -11.11 30.32 4.90
C THR A 272 -11.39 30.77 3.48
N GLU A 273 -10.99 29.96 2.50
CA GLU A 273 -11.20 30.18 1.07
C GLU A 273 -11.67 28.86 0.42
N SER A 274 -12.78 28.89 -0.31
CA SER A 274 -13.34 27.71 -0.96
C SER A 274 -12.57 27.28 -2.22
N ASP A 275 -11.80 28.19 -2.84
CA ASP A 275 -11.06 27.97 -4.08
C ASP A 275 -9.58 27.60 -3.89
N SER A 276 -9.10 27.48 -2.64
CA SER A 276 -7.73 27.11 -2.32
C SER A 276 -7.62 25.61 -1.93
N PRO A 277 -7.18 24.72 -2.84
CA PRO A 277 -7.14 23.28 -2.58
C PRO A 277 -6.05 22.87 -1.57
N LEU A 278 -5.09 23.75 -1.27
CA LEU A 278 -3.98 23.50 -0.35
C LEU A 278 -4.16 24.21 1.01
N GLU A 279 -5.37 24.67 1.28
CA GLU A 279 -5.66 25.32 2.55
C GLU A 279 -5.78 24.29 3.70
N ASN A 280 -5.24 24.66 4.86
CA ASN A 280 -5.28 23.82 6.06
C ASN A 280 -6.58 24.05 6.86
N GLY A 281 -7.67 23.40 6.46
CA GLY A 281 -8.93 23.44 7.21
C GLY A 281 -8.82 22.87 8.64
N TYR A 282 -7.92 21.91 8.88
CA TYR A 282 -7.69 21.33 10.21
C TYR A 282 -7.22 22.36 11.25
N ALA A 283 -6.73 23.53 10.82
CA ALA A 283 -6.36 24.64 11.69
C ALA A 283 -7.56 25.39 12.30
N ARG A 284 -8.80 25.11 11.86
CA ARG A 284 -10.02 25.75 12.35
C ARG A 284 -11.12 24.71 12.64
N PRO A 285 -10.94 23.86 13.67
CA PRO A 285 -11.98 22.94 14.14
C PRO A 285 -13.22 23.69 14.62
N VAL A 286 -14.38 23.11 14.36
CA VAL A 286 -15.69 23.57 14.83
C VAL A 286 -16.09 22.75 16.04
N GLU A 287 -16.08 23.38 17.22
CA GLU A 287 -16.39 22.73 18.48
C GLU A 287 -17.85 22.94 18.93
N GLY A 288 -18.30 22.01 19.75
CA GLY A 288 -19.61 22.06 20.42
C GLY A 288 -20.81 21.75 19.53
N ILE A 289 -20.58 21.15 18.35
CA ILE A 289 -21.63 20.56 17.52
C ILE A 289 -21.54 19.04 17.61
N HIS A 290 -22.68 18.40 17.86
CA HIS A 290 -22.84 16.96 17.80
C HIS A 290 -23.68 16.58 16.58
N VAL A 291 -23.18 15.63 15.80
CA VAL A 291 -23.87 15.07 14.62
C VAL A 291 -23.71 13.55 14.65
N LEU A 292 -24.81 12.85 14.47
CA LEU A 292 -24.84 11.41 14.23
C LEU A 292 -25.49 11.14 12.88
N VAL A 293 -24.80 10.37 12.04
CA VAL A 293 -25.24 10.03 10.69
C VAL A 293 -25.47 8.53 10.60
N ASP A 294 -26.62 8.14 10.07
CA ASP A 294 -26.86 6.78 9.57
C ASP A 294 -26.28 6.69 8.16
N MET A 295 -25.14 6.00 8.04
CA MET A 295 -24.39 5.82 6.80
C MET A 295 -25.04 4.80 5.86
N GLN A 296 -25.92 3.93 6.36
CA GLN A 296 -26.65 3.00 5.50
C GLN A 296 -27.67 3.78 4.66
N ASN A 297 -28.45 4.64 5.31
CA ASN A 297 -29.52 5.42 4.68
C ASN A 297 -29.05 6.82 4.22
N MET A 298 -27.84 7.23 4.59
CA MET A 298 -27.27 8.55 4.33
C MET A 298 -28.18 9.68 4.81
N VAL A 299 -28.49 9.65 6.11
CA VAL A 299 -29.34 10.67 6.78
C VAL A 299 -28.77 11.07 8.13
N VAL A 300 -28.86 12.36 8.46
CA VAL A 300 -28.60 12.85 9.82
C VAL A 300 -29.76 12.41 10.73
N ILE A 301 -29.43 11.70 11.80
CA ILE A 301 -30.41 11.14 12.73
C ILE A 301 -30.41 11.82 14.10
N GLU A 302 -29.27 12.40 14.50
CA GLU A 302 -29.16 13.23 15.70
C GLU A 302 -28.32 14.46 15.39
N PHE A 303 -28.75 15.61 15.92
CA PHE A 303 -28.06 16.87 15.75
C PHE A 303 -28.28 17.76 16.97
N GLU A 304 -27.19 18.26 17.56
CA GLU A 304 -27.23 19.18 18.68
C GLU A 304 -26.13 20.24 18.56
N ASP A 305 -26.50 21.53 18.54
CA ASP A 305 -25.58 22.65 18.73
C ASP A 305 -25.44 22.93 20.23
N ARG A 306 -24.59 22.14 20.90
CA ARG A 306 -24.48 22.07 22.38
C ARG A 306 -23.80 23.29 22.98
N LYS A 307 -22.75 23.78 22.34
CA LYS A 307 -21.92 24.88 22.87
C LYS A 307 -21.39 25.72 21.71
N PHE A 308 -21.65 27.02 21.76
CA PHE A 308 -21.02 27.95 20.84
C PHE A 308 -19.55 28.17 21.23
N VAL A 309 -18.61 27.61 20.45
CA VAL A 309 -17.18 27.86 20.57
C VAL A 309 -16.72 28.68 19.35
N PRO A 310 -16.09 29.85 19.54
CA PRO A 310 -15.59 30.65 18.42
C PRO A 310 -14.61 29.86 17.57
N LEU A 311 -14.68 30.04 16.24
CA LEU A 311 -13.66 29.49 15.35
C LEU A 311 -12.29 30.13 15.66
N PRO A 312 -11.21 29.34 15.64
CA PRO A 312 -9.86 29.89 15.72
C PRO A 312 -9.65 30.98 14.66
N PRO A 313 -8.92 32.06 15.01
CA PRO A 313 -8.71 33.18 14.10
C PRO A 313 -7.93 32.71 12.86
N VAL A 314 -8.24 33.32 11.72
CA VAL A 314 -7.56 33.07 10.45
C VAL A 314 -6.09 33.44 10.57
N ASP A 315 -5.23 32.58 10.05
CA ASP A 315 -3.78 32.72 10.10
C ASP A 315 -3.15 32.06 8.87
N PRO A 316 -2.71 32.85 7.88
CA PRO A 316 -2.11 32.33 6.64
C PRO A 316 -0.87 31.47 6.88
N LEU A 317 -0.18 31.64 8.01
CA LEU A 317 1.00 30.85 8.35
C LEU A 317 0.66 29.40 8.72
N ARG A 318 -0.62 29.07 8.91
CA ARG A 318 -1.07 27.70 9.19
C ARG A 318 -1.28 26.85 7.94
N ASN A 319 -1.23 27.44 6.75
CA ASN A 319 -1.18 26.70 5.49
C ASN A 319 0.19 26.09 5.28
N TYR A 320 0.25 24.87 4.74
CA TYR A 320 1.49 24.12 4.52
C TYR A 320 2.10 24.35 3.11
N THR A 321 1.73 25.46 2.47
CA THR A 321 2.26 25.90 1.17
C THR A 321 3.64 26.57 1.31
N ALA A 322 4.30 26.79 0.17
CA ALA A 322 5.60 27.47 0.09
C ALA A 322 5.58 28.80 0.88
N GLY A 323 6.67 29.10 1.59
CA GLY A 323 6.75 30.29 2.46
C GLY A 323 6.38 31.57 1.71
N GLU A 324 6.85 31.71 0.46
CA GLU A 324 6.57 32.87 -0.40
C GLU A 324 5.07 33.13 -0.58
N SER A 325 4.25 32.07 -0.65
CA SER A 325 2.79 32.19 -0.86
C SER A 325 2.02 32.70 0.37
N ARG A 326 2.67 32.77 1.54
CA ARG A 326 2.04 33.12 2.83
C ARG A 326 2.81 34.16 3.63
N GLY A 327 3.68 34.94 2.96
CA GLY A 327 4.47 36.00 3.59
C GLY A 327 5.67 35.51 4.43
N GLY A 328 6.03 34.23 4.29
CA GLY A 328 7.27 33.65 4.82
C GLY A 328 8.40 33.64 3.80
N VAL A 329 9.54 33.04 4.17
CA VAL A 329 10.72 32.91 3.30
C VAL A 329 11.17 31.45 3.32
N ASP A 330 11.31 30.85 2.13
CA ASP A 330 11.86 29.51 2.00
C ASP A 330 13.39 29.53 2.11
N ARG A 331 13.98 28.44 2.61
CA ARG A 331 15.44 28.32 2.78
C ARG A 331 16.13 28.32 1.42
N SER A 332 17.11 29.18 1.23
CA SER A 332 17.92 29.29 0.00
C SER A 332 19.32 28.66 0.11
N ASP A 333 19.67 28.11 1.26
CA ASP A 333 21.01 27.60 1.61
C ASP A 333 21.18 26.08 1.44
N VAL A 334 20.09 25.36 1.10
CA VAL A 334 20.12 23.90 0.88
C VAL A 334 20.68 23.58 -0.51
N LYS A 335 21.88 22.99 -0.56
CA LYS A 335 22.53 22.58 -1.82
C LYS A 335 21.97 21.25 -2.33
N PRO A 336 21.91 21.01 -3.65
CA PRO A 336 21.46 19.73 -4.21
C PRO A 336 22.32 18.54 -3.74
N LEU A 337 21.67 17.45 -3.36
CA LEU A 337 22.29 16.16 -3.03
C LEU A 337 21.80 15.08 -4.01
N GLN A 338 22.72 14.46 -4.74
CA GLN A 338 22.39 13.42 -5.73
C GLN A 338 22.91 12.05 -5.27
N ILE A 339 22.03 11.05 -5.27
CA ILE A 339 22.34 9.65 -4.99
C ILE A 339 22.26 8.88 -6.30
N LEU A 340 23.41 8.40 -6.80
CA LEU A 340 23.52 7.78 -8.12
C LEU A 340 24.09 6.36 -8.01
N GLN A 341 23.58 5.46 -8.85
CA GLN A 341 24.09 4.10 -9.03
C GLN A 341 24.45 3.88 -10.51
N PRO A 342 25.67 4.23 -10.95
CA PRO A 342 26.04 4.22 -12.38
C PRO A 342 25.91 2.84 -13.05
N GLU A 343 26.11 1.77 -12.29
CA GLU A 343 26.02 0.37 -12.77
C GLU A 343 24.65 -0.26 -12.48
N GLY A 344 23.67 0.54 -12.03
CA GLY A 344 22.37 0.06 -11.58
C GLY A 344 22.37 -0.49 -10.14
N PRO A 345 21.22 -1.01 -9.68
CA PRO A 345 21.06 -1.51 -8.33
C PRO A 345 21.67 -2.90 -8.14
N SER A 346 22.03 -3.21 -6.91
CA SER A 346 22.55 -4.52 -6.50
C SER A 346 21.44 -5.55 -6.26
N PHE A 347 20.17 -5.11 -6.27
CA PHE A 347 19.01 -6.00 -6.14
C PHE A 347 18.54 -6.49 -7.51
N ARG A 348 18.01 -7.71 -7.54
CA ARG A 348 17.32 -8.29 -8.71
C ARG A 348 15.87 -8.56 -8.36
N ILE A 349 15.00 -8.35 -9.33
CA ILE A 349 13.56 -8.50 -9.14
C ILE A 349 13.00 -9.38 -10.25
N ARG A 350 12.19 -10.36 -9.85
CA ARG A 350 11.42 -11.23 -10.73
C ARG A 350 9.97 -11.19 -10.28
N ASP A 351 9.14 -10.46 -11.02
CA ASP A 351 7.79 -10.09 -10.59
C ASP A 351 7.82 -9.40 -9.22
N HIS A 352 7.35 -10.07 -8.18
CA HIS A 352 7.36 -9.59 -6.79
C HIS A 352 8.45 -10.22 -5.93
N TYR A 353 9.26 -11.12 -6.48
CA TYR A 353 10.38 -11.74 -5.78
C TYR A 353 11.63 -10.87 -5.85
N VAL A 354 12.19 -10.57 -4.69
CA VAL A 354 13.36 -9.71 -4.50
C VAL A 354 14.55 -10.56 -4.08
N GLU A 355 15.70 -10.29 -4.69
CA GLU A 355 17.00 -10.84 -4.29
C GLU A 355 17.99 -9.69 -4.10
N TRP A 356 18.60 -9.59 -2.92
CA TRP A 356 19.61 -8.57 -2.65
C TRP A 356 20.55 -9.04 -1.56
N GLN A 357 21.86 -9.05 -1.82
CA GLN A 357 22.88 -9.31 -0.80
C GLN A 357 22.59 -10.52 0.10
N LYS A 358 22.18 -11.65 -0.52
CA LYS A 358 21.75 -12.93 0.10
C LYS A 358 20.34 -12.92 0.69
N TRP A 359 19.75 -11.77 0.96
CA TRP A 359 18.33 -11.66 1.29
C TRP A 359 17.47 -12.06 0.11
N ASN A 360 16.36 -12.72 0.41
CA ASN A 360 15.33 -12.97 -0.55
C ASN A 360 13.94 -13.08 0.09
N PHE A 361 12.95 -12.49 -0.56
CA PHE A 361 11.58 -12.39 -0.07
C PHE A 361 10.64 -12.00 -1.22
N ARG A 362 9.33 -11.99 -0.96
CA ARG A 362 8.31 -11.51 -1.90
C ARG A 362 7.55 -10.32 -1.32
N ILE A 363 7.24 -9.37 -2.19
CA ILE A 363 6.41 -8.21 -1.86
C ILE A 363 4.94 -8.56 -2.13
N GLY A 364 4.12 -8.39 -1.11
CA GLY A 364 2.67 -8.41 -1.17
C GLY A 364 2.10 -7.06 -0.76
N PHE A 365 0.80 -6.88 -1.00
CA PHE A 365 0.08 -5.67 -0.66
C PHE A 365 -1.41 -5.97 -0.44
N THR A 366 -2.01 -5.41 0.62
CA THR A 366 -3.45 -5.54 0.91
C THR A 366 -4.06 -4.17 1.17
N PRO A 367 -5.35 -3.94 0.86
CA PRO A 367 -5.99 -2.65 1.15
C PRO A 367 -6.06 -2.35 2.66
N ARG A 368 -6.06 -3.37 3.51
CA ARG A 368 -6.07 -3.21 4.97
C ARG A 368 -4.69 -2.84 5.53
N GLU A 369 -3.67 -3.65 5.25
CA GLU A 369 -2.34 -3.56 5.89
C GLU A 369 -1.35 -2.71 5.10
N GLY A 370 -1.62 -2.49 3.81
CA GLY A 370 -0.62 -1.97 2.89
C GLY A 370 0.45 -3.02 2.59
N LEU A 371 1.72 -2.68 2.81
CA LEU A 371 2.87 -3.52 2.48
C LEU A 371 2.94 -4.80 3.35
N VAL A 372 3.04 -5.95 2.69
CA VAL A 372 3.29 -7.26 3.30
C VAL A 372 4.57 -7.87 2.72
N ILE A 373 5.45 -8.40 3.56
CA ILE A 373 6.66 -9.11 3.10
C ILE A 373 6.50 -10.60 3.40
N HIS A 374 6.59 -11.44 2.37
CA HIS A 374 6.43 -12.89 2.48
C HIS A 374 7.72 -13.65 2.23
N SER A 375 7.79 -14.88 2.78
CA SER A 375 8.85 -15.86 2.49
C SER A 375 10.27 -15.29 2.66
N VAL A 376 10.49 -14.54 3.75
CA VAL A 376 11.78 -13.93 4.08
C VAL A 376 12.80 -14.99 4.43
N ALA A 377 13.90 -14.98 3.70
CA ALA A 377 15.01 -15.91 3.88
C ALA A 377 16.36 -15.26 3.57
N TYR A 378 17.42 -15.94 4.01
CA TYR A 378 18.80 -15.52 3.80
C TYR A 378 19.64 -16.68 3.26
N ILE A 379 20.49 -16.41 2.26
CA ILE A 379 21.38 -17.41 1.66
C ILE A 379 22.70 -17.48 2.45
N ASP A 380 22.97 -18.63 3.05
CA ASP A 380 24.07 -18.83 3.99
C ASP A 380 25.07 -19.88 3.52
N GLY A 381 25.93 -19.48 2.57
CA GLY A 381 27.03 -20.32 2.08
C GLY A 381 26.55 -21.73 1.67
N SER A 382 27.20 -22.75 2.22
CA SER A 382 26.85 -24.16 1.98
C SER A 382 25.54 -24.62 2.64
N ARG A 383 24.99 -23.85 3.59
CA ARG A 383 23.69 -24.15 4.23
C ARG A 383 22.50 -23.77 3.34
N GLY A 384 22.75 -23.03 2.25
CA GLY A 384 21.72 -22.65 1.29
C GLY A 384 20.73 -21.62 1.84
N ARG A 385 19.48 -21.67 1.37
CA ARG A 385 18.42 -20.73 1.75
C ARG A 385 17.86 -21.08 3.13
N ARG A 386 18.07 -20.20 4.11
CA ARG A 386 17.60 -20.31 5.49
C ARG A 386 16.38 -19.41 5.71
N PRO A 387 15.18 -19.96 5.99
CA PRO A 387 13.99 -19.15 6.25
C PRO A 387 14.12 -18.38 7.58
N ILE A 388 13.53 -17.19 7.64
CA ILE A 388 13.56 -16.29 8.80
C ILE A 388 12.13 -15.93 9.22
N ALA A 389 11.31 -15.47 8.28
CA ALA A 389 9.91 -15.15 8.52
C ALA A 389 9.04 -15.58 7.33
N HIS A 390 7.88 -16.15 7.63
CA HIS A 390 6.88 -16.49 6.62
C HIS A 390 6.14 -15.23 6.15
N ARG A 391 5.83 -14.31 7.08
CA ARG A 391 5.08 -13.08 6.79
C ARG A 391 5.41 -11.97 7.78
N LEU A 392 5.68 -10.78 7.27
CA LEU A 392 5.86 -9.55 8.05
C LEU A 392 4.89 -8.48 7.54
N SER A 393 4.12 -7.85 8.43
CA SER A 393 3.23 -6.73 8.09
C SER A 393 2.89 -5.89 9.31
N PHE A 394 2.31 -4.71 9.07
CA PHE A 394 1.59 -3.95 10.09
C PHE A 394 0.10 -4.31 9.99
N VAL A 395 -0.41 -5.02 11.00
CA VAL A 395 -1.79 -5.56 10.97
C VAL A 395 -2.82 -4.60 11.54
N GLU A 396 -2.39 -3.69 12.39
CA GLU A 396 -3.24 -2.69 12.99
C GLU A 396 -2.45 -1.49 13.50
N MET A 397 -3.12 -0.35 13.57
CA MET A 397 -2.68 0.79 14.36
C MET A 397 -3.89 1.40 15.06
N VAL A 398 -3.71 1.81 16.31
CA VAL A 398 -4.76 2.51 17.07
C VAL A 398 -4.26 3.85 17.59
N VAL A 399 -5.11 4.88 17.44
CA VAL A 399 -4.82 6.27 17.83
C VAL A 399 -5.82 6.76 18.89
N PRO A 400 -5.66 6.39 20.17
CA PRO A 400 -6.53 6.87 21.24
C PRO A 400 -6.16 8.30 21.65
N TYR A 401 -7.18 9.17 21.74
CA TYR A 401 -7.05 10.52 22.25
C TYR A 401 -7.35 10.58 23.74
N GLY A 402 -6.57 11.37 24.48
CA GLY A 402 -6.59 11.43 25.94
C GLY A 402 -7.40 12.57 26.55
N ASP A 403 -8.18 13.30 25.76
CA ASP A 403 -9.06 14.36 26.27
C ASP A 403 -10.46 13.80 26.56
N PRO A 404 -10.93 13.82 27.82
CA PRO A 404 -12.22 13.24 28.22
C PRO A 404 -13.43 14.12 27.83
N ASN A 405 -13.22 15.31 27.25
CA ASN A 405 -14.32 16.18 26.84
C ASN A 405 -14.89 15.74 25.48
N ASP A 406 -16.16 16.09 25.23
CA ASP A 406 -16.78 15.98 23.91
C ASP A 406 -16.13 16.98 22.94
N PRO A 407 -15.84 16.61 21.67
CA PRO A 407 -16.05 15.30 21.03
C PRO A 407 -14.83 14.36 21.13
N HIS A 408 -13.80 14.68 21.91
CA HIS A 408 -12.50 14.02 21.85
C HIS A 408 -12.42 12.67 22.55
N TYR A 409 -13.22 12.43 23.61
CA TYR A 409 -13.14 11.20 24.41
C TYR A 409 -13.39 9.92 23.59
N ARG A 410 -14.17 10.03 22.52
CA ARG A 410 -14.53 8.94 21.61
C ARG A 410 -13.50 8.70 20.51
N LYS A 411 -12.57 9.63 20.28
CA LYS A 411 -11.58 9.52 19.19
C LYS A 411 -10.59 8.41 19.50
N ASN A 412 -10.81 7.26 18.87
CA ASN A 412 -10.00 6.05 19.02
C ASN A 412 -10.01 5.31 17.68
N ALA A 413 -9.32 5.87 16.68
CA ALA A 413 -9.31 5.32 15.34
C ALA A 413 -8.47 4.04 15.28
N PHE A 414 -9.00 3.00 14.66
CA PHE A 414 -8.26 1.80 14.25
C PHE A 414 -7.94 1.90 12.77
N ASP A 415 -6.97 2.73 12.41
CA ASP A 415 -6.70 3.17 11.03
C ASP A 415 -6.57 2.03 10.01
N ALA A 416 -6.01 0.87 10.37
CA ALA A 416 -5.95 -0.25 9.42
C ALA A 416 -7.31 -0.95 9.29
N GLY A 417 -7.99 -1.20 10.42
CA GLY A 417 -9.26 -1.92 10.47
C GLY A 417 -10.50 -1.12 10.05
N GLU A 418 -10.48 0.21 10.22
CA GLU A 418 -11.62 1.10 10.01
C GLU A 418 -11.53 1.90 8.69
N ASP A 419 -10.31 2.18 8.21
CA ASP A 419 -10.08 2.94 6.97
C ASP A 419 -9.25 2.16 5.93
N GLY A 420 -8.23 1.45 6.38
CA GLY A 420 -7.32 0.65 5.56
C GLY A 420 -6.06 1.42 5.15
N LEU A 421 -4.91 1.02 5.69
CA LEU A 421 -3.63 1.66 5.42
C LEU A 421 -3.25 1.57 3.94
N GLY A 422 -3.48 0.41 3.32
CA GLY A 422 -3.14 0.17 1.93
C GLY A 422 -4.07 0.87 0.95
N LYS A 423 -5.36 0.97 1.28
CA LYS A 423 -6.36 1.67 0.46
C LYS A 423 -6.07 3.18 0.40
N ASN A 424 -5.52 3.71 1.47
CA ASN A 424 -5.11 5.11 1.58
C ASN A 424 -3.62 5.34 1.20
N ALA A 425 -2.99 4.39 0.52
CA ALA A 425 -1.59 4.52 0.10
C ALA A 425 -1.42 5.54 -1.04
N HIS A 426 -0.28 6.22 -1.04
CA HIS A 426 0.06 7.22 -2.05
C HIS A 426 0.73 6.62 -3.27
N SER A 427 0.50 7.26 -4.42
CA SER A 427 1.37 7.11 -5.57
C SER A 427 2.67 7.89 -5.37
N LEU A 428 3.75 7.18 -5.02
CA LEU A 428 5.03 7.77 -4.65
C LEU A 428 5.78 8.33 -5.86
N LYS A 429 6.33 9.55 -5.74
CA LYS A 429 7.06 10.25 -6.81
C LYS A 429 8.57 10.12 -6.63
N LYS A 430 9.26 9.76 -7.72
CA LYS A 430 10.72 9.68 -7.78
C LYS A 430 11.35 11.06 -7.54
N GLY A 431 12.33 11.13 -6.65
CA GLY A 431 13.04 12.37 -6.30
C GLY A 431 12.34 13.22 -5.22
N CYS A 432 11.09 12.90 -4.87
CA CYS A 432 10.37 13.53 -3.77
C CYS A 432 10.26 12.56 -2.59
N ASP A 433 9.46 11.50 -2.75
CA ASP A 433 9.19 10.53 -1.68
C ASP A 433 10.30 9.49 -1.55
N CYS A 434 10.91 9.12 -2.69
CA CYS A 434 12.03 8.18 -2.74
C CYS A 434 13.18 8.71 -3.60
N LEU A 435 14.40 8.70 -3.05
CA LEU A 435 15.60 9.26 -3.67
C LEU A 435 16.61 8.16 -4.03
N GLY A 436 17.20 8.25 -5.22
CA GLY A 436 18.20 7.30 -5.73
C GLY A 436 17.69 6.44 -6.88
N PHE A 437 18.19 5.21 -6.99
CA PHE A 437 17.68 4.24 -7.95
C PHE A 437 16.50 3.48 -7.33
N ILE A 438 15.29 3.74 -7.82
CA ILE A 438 14.06 3.23 -7.22
C ILE A 438 13.40 2.21 -8.15
N LYS A 439 12.97 1.09 -7.60
CA LYS A 439 11.94 0.24 -8.21
C LYS A 439 10.61 0.47 -7.49
N TYR A 440 9.57 0.68 -8.29
CA TYR A 440 8.20 0.78 -7.82
C TYR A 440 7.39 -0.48 -8.11
N PHE A 441 6.41 -0.74 -7.25
CA PHE A 441 5.35 -1.73 -7.45
C PHE A 441 3.99 -1.05 -7.35
N ASP A 442 3.07 -1.48 -8.22
CA ASP A 442 1.69 -1.04 -8.22
C ASP A 442 0.84 -2.01 -7.40
N ALA A 443 -0.31 -1.55 -6.94
CA ALA A 443 -1.30 -2.40 -6.30
C ALA A 443 -2.68 -2.20 -6.91
N HIS A 444 -3.43 -3.30 -7.04
CA HIS A 444 -4.78 -3.32 -7.58
C HIS A 444 -5.78 -3.68 -6.48
N PHE A 445 -6.88 -2.93 -6.41
CA PHE A 445 -7.96 -3.15 -5.44
C PHE A 445 -9.32 -3.14 -6.12
N THR A 446 -10.32 -3.61 -5.39
CA THR A 446 -11.70 -3.31 -5.74
C THR A 446 -12.04 -1.88 -5.29
N ASN A 447 -12.88 -1.19 -6.04
CA ASN A 447 -13.62 -0.04 -5.52
C ASN A 447 -14.93 -0.47 -4.89
N PHE A 448 -15.63 0.48 -4.25
CA PHE A 448 -16.87 0.24 -3.52
C PHE A 448 -17.96 -0.48 -4.33
N THR A 449 -17.98 -0.26 -5.65
CA THR A 449 -18.97 -0.86 -6.56
C THR A 449 -18.47 -2.12 -7.25
N GLY A 450 -17.24 -2.58 -6.99
CA GLY A 450 -16.67 -3.77 -7.60
C GLY A 450 -15.87 -3.52 -8.89
N GLY A 451 -15.63 -2.27 -9.26
CA GLY A 451 -14.62 -1.93 -10.27
C GLY A 451 -13.20 -2.17 -9.75
N VAL A 452 -12.20 -2.09 -10.61
CA VAL A 452 -10.80 -2.23 -10.21
C VAL A 452 -10.12 -0.88 -10.24
N ASP A 453 -9.55 -0.49 -9.11
CA ASP A 453 -8.71 0.69 -8.97
C ASP A 453 -7.25 0.27 -8.85
N THR A 454 -6.34 1.10 -9.36
CA THR A 454 -4.90 0.86 -9.31
C THR A 454 -4.21 2.04 -8.66
N ILE A 455 -3.42 1.77 -7.63
CA ILE A 455 -2.49 2.75 -7.07
C ILE A 455 -1.13 2.48 -7.69
N GLU A 456 -0.77 3.31 -8.67
CA GLU A 456 0.54 3.25 -9.31
C GLU A 456 1.62 3.66 -8.32
N ASN A 457 2.78 3.02 -8.37
CA ASN A 457 3.94 3.34 -7.54
C ASN A 457 3.67 3.36 -6.03
N CYS A 458 2.79 2.47 -5.54
CA CYS A 458 2.38 2.45 -4.13
C CYS A 458 3.48 1.93 -3.19
N VAL A 459 4.38 1.08 -3.67
CA VAL A 459 5.55 0.60 -2.91
C VAL A 459 6.81 1.04 -3.60
N CYS A 460 7.75 1.55 -2.81
CA CYS A 460 9.09 1.91 -3.23
C CYS A 460 10.11 0.93 -2.66
N LEU A 461 11.04 0.47 -3.51
CA LEU A 461 12.17 -0.38 -3.14
C LEU A 461 13.46 0.22 -3.67
N HIS A 462 14.44 0.37 -2.79
CA HIS A 462 15.76 0.90 -3.13
C HIS A 462 16.82 0.44 -2.14
N GLU A 463 18.09 0.52 -2.53
CA GLU A 463 19.20 0.34 -1.59
C GLU A 463 19.87 1.68 -1.29
N GLU A 464 20.34 1.84 -0.07
CA GLU A 464 21.01 3.05 0.39
C GLU A 464 22.26 2.73 1.22
N ASP A 465 23.24 3.64 1.18
CA ASP A 465 24.41 3.58 2.05
C ASP A 465 24.01 3.83 3.51
N TYR A 466 24.56 3.03 4.41
CA TYR A 466 24.28 3.12 5.85
C TYR A 466 25.58 3.24 6.65
N GLY A 467 26.49 4.10 6.20
CA GLY A 467 27.71 4.42 6.94
C GLY A 467 28.71 3.26 7.03
N ILE A 468 29.39 3.15 8.17
CA ILE A 468 30.43 2.13 8.41
C ILE A 468 29.77 0.85 8.92
N LEU A 469 30.04 -0.28 8.25
CA LEU A 469 29.63 -1.61 8.73
C LEU A 469 30.56 -2.07 9.85
N TRP A 470 31.87 -2.06 9.60
CA TRP A 470 32.89 -2.32 10.60
C TRP A 470 34.19 -1.63 10.21
N LYS A 471 34.98 -1.27 11.23
CA LYS A 471 36.32 -0.70 11.07
C LYS A 471 37.20 -1.21 12.20
N HIS A 472 38.42 -1.63 11.88
CA HIS A 472 39.43 -1.97 12.86
C HIS A 472 40.79 -1.40 12.44
N GLN A 473 41.55 -0.93 13.42
CA GLN A 473 42.95 -0.57 13.25
C GLN A 473 43.77 -1.31 14.29
N ASP A 474 44.72 -2.12 13.82
CA ASP A 474 45.66 -2.80 14.70
C ASP A 474 46.87 -1.88 14.92
N TRP A 475 47.03 -1.40 16.14
CA TRP A 475 48.11 -0.49 16.50
C TRP A 475 49.50 -1.16 16.45
N ARG A 476 49.58 -2.49 16.53
CA ARG A 476 50.87 -3.22 16.48
C ARG A 476 51.43 -3.30 15.07
N THR A 477 50.56 -3.51 14.09
CA THR A 477 50.93 -3.60 12.67
C THR A 477 50.77 -2.27 11.93
N GLY A 478 50.01 -1.32 12.49
CA GLY A 478 49.64 -0.07 11.84
C GLY A 478 48.58 -0.21 10.75
N MET A 479 48.05 -1.42 10.53
CA MET A 479 47.09 -1.70 9.45
C MET A 479 45.67 -1.32 9.88
N ALA A 480 44.91 -0.74 8.94
CA ALA A 480 43.51 -0.42 9.11
C ALA A 480 42.66 -1.06 8.01
N GLU A 481 41.51 -1.61 8.41
CA GLU A 481 40.52 -2.20 7.51
C GLU A 481 39.14 -1.58 7.79
N VAL A 482 38.39 -1.29 6.74
CA VAL A 482 37.04 -0.70 6.82
C VAL A 482 36.14 -1.29 5.75
N ARG A 483 34.88 -1.57 6.12
CA ARG A 483 33.81 -1.88 5.16
C ARG A 483 32.62 -0.98 5.45
N ARG A 484 31.96 -0.52 4.38
CA ARG A 484 30.72 0.26 4.46
C ARG A 484 29.52 -0.66 4.54
N SER A 485 28.45 -0.18 5.16
CA SER A 485 27.17 -0.87 5.22
C SER A 485 26.25 -0.32 4.16
N ARG A 486 25.34 -1.17 3.66
CA ARG A 486 24.15 -0.74 2.94
C ARG A 486 22.93 -1.42 3.53
N ARG A 487 21.78 -0.81 3.32
CA ARG A 487 20.48 -1.42 3.59
C ARG A 487 19.59 -1.38 2.37
N LEU A 488 18.72 -2.37 2.24
CA LEU A 488 17.62 -2.40 1.30
C LEU A 488 16.36 -1.97 2.03
N THR A 489 15.67 -0.99 1.50
CA THR A 489 14.47 -0.40 2.08
C THR A 489 13.29 -0.68 1.18
N VAL A 490 12.22 -1.22 1.78
CA VAL A 490 10.92 -1.41 1.14
C VAL A 490 9.90 -0.62 1.94
N SER A 491 9.17 0.28 1.28
CA SER A 491 8.28 1.21 1.98
C SER A 491 7.04 1.59 1.20
N PHE A 492 6.01 2.02 1.93
CA PHE A 492 4.85 2.73 1.41
C PHE A 492 4.48 3.87 2.36
N ILE A 493 3.74 4.85 1.84
CA ILE A 493 3.22 5.99 2.61
C ILE A 493 1.71 6.03 2.42
N CYS A 494 0.96 6.29 3.49
CA CYS A 494 -0.49 6.49 3.44
C CYS A 494 -0.94 7.69 4.28
N THR A 495 -2.05 8.30 3.88
CA THR A 495 -2.73 9.36 4.65
C THR A 495 -4.02 8.82 5.25
N VAL A 496 -4.17 8.92 6.57
CA VAL A 496 -5.45 8.65 7.23
C VAL A 496 -5.94 9.95 7.84
N ALA A 497 -6.94 10.54 7.20
CA ALA A 497 -7.44 11.88 7.48
C ALA A 497 -6.29 12.92 7.58
N ASN A 498 -5.98 13.37 8.80
CA ASN A 498 -5.01 14.42 9.06
C ASN A 498 -3.55 13.94 9.17
N TYR A 499 -3.28 12.63 9.28
CA TYR A 499 -1.94 12.08 9.50
C TYR A 499 -1.37 11.38 8.27
N GLU A 500 -0.06 11.51 8.10
CA GLU A 500 0.73 10.74 7.15
C GLU A 500 1.64 9.74 7.89
N TYR A 501 1.61 8.49 7.43
CA TYR A 501 2.42 7.40 7.95
C TYR A 501 3.30 6.81 6.85
N GLY A 502 4.61 6.83 7.05
CA GLY A 502 5.56 6.09 6.23
C GLY A 502 5.99 4.81 6.92
N PHE A 503 5.69 3.66 6.34
CA PHE A 503 6.06 2.34 6.86
C PHE A 503 7.25 1.79 6.08
N TYR A 504 8.32 1.43 6.80
CA TYR A 504 9.58 1.00 6.22
C TYR A 504 10.01 -0.36 6.81
N TRP A 505 10.36 -1.29 5.91
CA TRP A 505 11.11 -2.49 6.25
C TRP A 505 12.52 -2.39 5.68
N HIS A 506 13.52 -2.45 6.56
CA HIS A 506 14.93 -2.38 6.20
C HIS A 506 15.63 -3.74 6.37
N PHE A 507 16.44 -4.12 5.39
CA PHE A 507 17.27 -5.33 5.40
C PHE A 507 18.75 -4.92 5.28
N TYR A 508 19.63 -5.43 6.13
CA TYR A 508 21.04 -4.97 6.22
C TYR A 508 22.07 -5.96 5.65
N GLN A 509 23.22 -5.44 5.16
CA GLN A 509 24.37 -6.22 4.66
C GLN A 509 25.25 -6.82 5.78
N ALA A 510 24.98 -8.07 6.19
CA ALA A 510 25.87 -9.03 6.88
C ALA A 510 26.45 -8.77 8.31
N LYS A 511 26.77 -9.91 8.95
CA LYS A 511 26.93 -10.31 10.38
C LYS A 511 25.69 -10.25 11.27
N ASP A 512 24.86 -9.21 11.16
CA ASP A 512 23.74 -9.05 12.12
C ASP A 512 22.42 -9.66 11.63
N GLY A 513 22.28 -9.89 10.32
CA GLY A 513 21.03 -10.42 9.74
C GLY A 513 19.79 -9.61 10.12
N LYS A 514 19.99 -8.32 10.45
CA LYS A 514 18.98 -7.47 11.04
C LYS A 514 17.88 -7.16 10.03
N ILE A 515 16.65 -7.31 10.48
CA ILE A 515 15.45 -6.74 9.87
C ILE A 515 14.98 -5.64 10.81
N GLU A 516 14.67 -4.47 10.28
CA GLU A 516 14.17 -3.34 11.05
C GLU A 516 12.83 -2.86 10.49
N ALA A 517 11.87 -2.69 11.37
CA ALA A 517 10.62 -2.01 11.09
C ALA A 517 10.74 -0.58 11.61
N GLU A 518 10.55 0.41 10.75
CA GLU A 518 10.56 1.83 11.09
C GLU A 518 9.25 2.45 10.62
N VAL A 519 8.61 3.24 11.49
CA VAL A 519 7.45 4.05 11.11
C VAL A 519 7.79 5.50 11.31
N LYS A 520 7.58 6.31 10.27
CA LYS A 520 7.73 7.77 10.32
C LYS A 520 6.35 8.40 10.33
N LEU A 521 6.09 9.18 11.37
CA LEU A 521 4.83 9.89 11.53
C LEU A 521 5.04 11.36 11.16
N THR A 522 4.17 11.89 10.31
CA THR A 522 4.14 13.31 9.95
C THR A 522 2.70 13.75 9.71
N GLY A 523 2.51 14.88 9.03
CA GLY A 523 1.21 15.44 8.73
C GLY A 523 0.75 16.51 9.69
N ILE A 524 -0.58 16.59 9.85
CA ILE A 524 -1.23 17.67 10.57
C ILE A 524 -1.81 17.10 11.87
N LEU A 525 -1.64 17.83 12.97
CA LEU A 525 -2.26 17.45 14.24
C LEU A 525 -3.79 17.53 14.12
N SER A 526 -4.51 16.60 14.73
CA SER A 526 -5.95 16.73 14.90
C SER A 526 -6.25 17.67 16.06
N LEU A 527 -6.87 18.81 15.77
CA LEU A 527 -7.00 19.94 16.71
C LEU A 527 -8.41 20.06 17.30
N GLY A 528 -8.50 20.76 18.43
CA GLY A 528 -9.75 21.25 19.00
C GLY A 528 -9.71 22.76 19.22
N ALA A 529 -10.88 23.38 19.30
CA ALA A 529 -11.02 24.81 19.61
C ALA A 529 -11.29 25.03 21.11
N LEU A 530 -10.84 26.17 21.64
CA LEU A 530 -11.03 26.57 23.02
C LEU A 530 -11.80 27.89 23.10
N GLN A 531 -12.58 28.06 24.18
CA GLN A 531 -13.10 29.39 24.50
C GLN A 531 -11.98 30.38 24.80
N PRO A 532 -12.21 31.69 24.61
CA PRO A 532 -11.27 32.71 25.05
C PRO A 532 -10.93 32.55 26.54
N GLY A 533 -9.64 32.36 26.85
CA GLY A 533 -9.14 32.16 28.21
C GLY A 533 -9.31 30.73 28.77
N GLU A 534 -9.91 29.80 28.03
CA GLU A 534 -9.97 28.39 28.41
C GLU A 534 -8.61 27.73 28.20
N SER A 535 -8.21 26.87 29.14
CA SER A 535 -7.04 25.99 29.01
C SER A 535 -7.41 24.58 29.45
N ARG A 536 -7.01 23.58 28.67
CA ARG A 536 -7.25 22.15 28.99
C ARG A 536 -5.94 21.47 29.36
N LYS A 537 -5.95 20.69 30.45
CA LYS A 537 -4.77 19.95 30.92
C LYS A 537 -4.42 18.72 30.05
N TYR A 538 -5.34 18.29 29.19
CA TYR A 538 -5.24 17.09 28.36
C TYR A 538 -4.75 17.38 26.94
N GLY A 539 -4.05 18.50 26.75
CA GLY A 539 -3.54 18.90 25.45
C GLY A 539 -2.61 20.09 25.56
N THR A 540 -1.98 20.44 24.45
CA THR A 540 -1.08 21.59 24.35
C THR A 540 -1.76 22.70 23.58
N THR A 541 -1.83 23.91 24.13
CA THR A 541 -2.28 25.09 23.38
C THR A 541 -1.19 25.48 22.39
N ILE A 542 -1.51 25.45 21.10
CA ILE A 542 -0.53 25.72 20.02
C ILE A 542 -0.73 27.09 19.38
N ALA A 543 -1.92 27.67 19.50
CA ALA A 543 -2.24 29.04 19.11
C ALA A 543 -3.43 29.56 19.93
N PRO A 544 -3.72 30.89 19.93
CA PRO A 544 -4.89 31.42 20.62
C PRO A 544 -6.19 30.74 20.17
N GLY A 545 -6.91 30.13 21.11
CA GLY A 545 -8.16 29.41 20.84
C GLY A 545 -7.99 28.04 20.18
N LEU A 546 -6.77 27.53 20.03
CA LEU A 546 -6.46 26.29 19.31
C LEU A 546 -5.51 25.42 20.13
N TYR A 547 -5.89 24.15 20.33
CA TYR A 547 -5.06 23.22 21.08
C TYR A 547 -5.04 21.84 20.42
N ALA A 548 -3.97 21.10 20.68
CA ALA A 548 -3.77 19.73 20.25
C ALA A 548 -3.98 18.81 21.46
N PRO A 549 -5.08 18.02 21.48
CA PRO A 549 -5.28 17.02 22.52
C PRO A 549 -4.14 15.97 22.50
N VAL A 550 -3.71 15.54 23.67
CA VAL A 550 -2.72 14.45 23.78
C VAL A 550 -3.31 13.16 23.19
N HIS A 551 -2.49 12.39 22.49
CA HIS A 551 -2.89 11.12 21.91
C HIS A 551 -1.65 10.23 21.75
N GLN A 552 -1.88 8.94 21.51
CA GLN A 552 -0.82 7.96 21.29
C GLN A 552 -1.01 7.30 19.92
N HIS A 553 0.07 6.83 19.32
CA HIS A 553 0.02 6.00 18.11
C HIS A 553 0.59 4.63 18.47
N PHE A 554 -0.25 3.60 18.53
CA PHE A 554 0.16 2.23 18.82
C PHE A 554 0.17 1.42 17.54
N PHE A 555 1.34 0.90 17.15
CA PHE A 555 1.52 0.09 15.96
C PHE A 555 1.61 -1.39 16.30
N VAL A 556 0.92 -2.24 15.55
CA VAL A 556 0.97 -3.70 15.71
C VAL A 556 1.65 -4.31 14.50
N ALA A 557 2.93 -4.67 14.65
CA ALA A 557 3.65 -5.44 13.65
C ALA A 557 3.44 -6.95 13.89
N ARG A 558 2.81 -7.64 12.92
CA ARG A 558 2.69 -9.11 12.95
C ARG A 558 3.91 -9.72 12.28
N MET A 559 4.64 -10.52 13.04
CA MET A 559 5.83 -11.25 12.59
C MET A 559 5.57 -12.76 12.69
N ASP A 560 5.10 -13.35 11.59
CA ASP A 560 4.95 -14.80 11.46
C ASP A 560 6.33 -15.40 11.14
N MET A 561 7.03 -15.83 12.18
CA MET A 561 8.42 -16.27 12.09
C MET A 561 8.54 -17.66 11.44
N SER A 562 9.70 -17.96 10.87
CA SER A 562 10.02 -19.25 10.26
C SER A 562 11.50 -19.61 10.35
N VAL A 563 12.16 -19.21 11.44
CA VAL A 563 13.61 -19.32 11.65
C VAL A 563 14.10 -20.76 11.49
N ASP A 564 14.85 -21.03 10.41
CA ASP A 564 15.41 -22.35 10.05
C ASP A 564 14.40 -23.51 10.01
N CYS A 565 13.10 -23.21 9.88
CA CYS A 565 12.06 -24.23 9.81
C CYS A 565 12.23 -25.12 8.58
N LYS A 566 12.16 -26.45 8.75
CA LYS A 566 12.16 -27.36 7.60
C LYS A 566 10.77 -27.50 6.97
N PRO A 567 10.69 -27.79 5.66
CA PRO A 567 9.42 -28.13 5.02
C PRO A 567 8.72 -29.28 5.75
N GLY A 568 7.51 -29.04 6.27
CA GLY A 568 6.70 -30.04 6.98
C GLY A 568 6.92 -30.12 8.49
N GLU A 569 7.86 -29.36 9.07
CA GLU A 569 7.93 -29.19 10.52
C GLU A 569 6.80 -28.26 10.99
N SER A 570 6.04 -28.68 12.00
CA SER A 570 4.90 -27.94 12.58
C SER A 570 5.32 -26.69 13.38
N HIS A 571 6.62 -26.42 13.49
CA HIS A 571 7.15 -25.27 14.21
C HIS A 571 7.03 -24.01 13.36
N ASN A 572 5.80 -23.50 13.25
CA ASN A 572 5.40 -22.10 13.41
C ASN A 572 3.88 -22.01 13.14
N GLN A 573 3.08 -22.74 13.94
CA GLN A 573 1.62 -22.63 13.98
C GLN A 573 1.17 -21.57 15.00
N VAL A 574 1.77 -20.37 14.97
CA VAL A 574 1.22 -19.21 15.70
C VAL A 574 0.76 -18.17 14.71
#